data_AF-A0A1T2KWZ9-F1
#
_entry.id   AF-A0A1T2KWZ9-F1
#
_cell.length_a   1.000
_cell.length_b   1.000
_cell.length_c   1.000
_cell.angle_alpha   90.00
_cell.angle_beta   90.00
_cell.angle_gamma   90.00
#
_symmetry.space_group_name_H-M   'P 1'
#
loop_
_entity.id
_entity.type
_entity.pdbx_description
1 polymer ?
#
loop_
_entity_poly.entity_id
_entity_poly.type
_entity_poly.pdbx_seq_one_letter_code
_entity_poly.pdbx_strand_id
1 'polypeptide(L)'
;MRFVSLVLLISLLAASFNALAADDEEAEKAPKLPAVYHSLSPSQVANLQEHRKYIRCDVQLMTKGDENAAKIKMHDAALRHEMLLLLGDQKNKELKTPSGKEKLLKQALKSLQQVIETLEGDKEII
;
A
#
# COMPACT_ATOMS: atom_id res chain seq x y z
N MET A 1 -6.82 -63.44 -24.83
CA MET A 1 -7.02 -62.09 -25.41
C MET A 1 -8.08 -61.23 -24.69
N ARG A 2 -8.58 -61.59 -23.49
CA ARG A 2 -9.64 -60.81 -22.80
C ARG A 2 -9.15 -59.83 -21.72
N PHE A 3 -7.86 -59.84 -21.37
CA PHE A 3 -7.30 -58.99 -20.30
C PHE A 3 -6.61 -57.71 -20.81
N VAL A 4 -6.16 -57.67 -22.06
CA VAL A 4 -5.49 -56.49 -22.65
C VAL A 4 -6.49 -55.34 -22.90
N SER A 5 -7.75 -55.67 -23.20
CA SER A 5 -8.79 -54.66 -23.45
C SER A 5 -9.27 -53.95 -22.18
N LEU A 6 -9.11 -54.55 -20.99
CA LEU A 6 -9.51 -53.94 -19.72
C LEU A 6 -8.45 -52.93 -19.21
N VAL A 7 -7.16 -53.23 -19.46
CA VAL A 7 -6.03 -52.34 -19.10
C VAL A 7 -6.02 -51.08 -19.98
N LEU A 8 -6.42 -51.20 -21.26
CA LEU A 8 -6.49 -50.07 -22.19
C LEU A 8 -7.65 -49.12 -21.86
N LEU A 9 -8.75 -49.63 -21.29
CA LEU A 9 -9.90 -48.83 -20.85
C LEU A 9 -9.64 -48.09 -19.53
N ILE A 10 -8.82 -48.64 -18.63
CA ILE A 10 -8.40 -47.99 -17.39
C ILE A 10 -7.37 -46.88 -17.66
N SER A 11 -6.48 -47.07 -18.66
CA SER A 11 -5.54 -46.04 -19.10
C SER A 11 -6.23 -44.82 -19.73
N LEU A 12 -7.35 -45.04 -20.46
CA LEU A 12 -8.12 -43.95 -21.06
C LEU A 12 -8.95 -43.16 -20.04
N LEU A 13 -9.27 -43.75 -18.87
CA LEU A 13 -9.99 -43.07 -17.79
C LEU A 13 -9.05 -42.26 -16.87
N ALA A 14 -7.77 -42.63 -16.78
CA ALA A 14 -6.75 -41.89 -16.03
C ALA A 14 -6.29 -40.60 -16.73
N ALA A 15 -6.48 -40.50 -18.05
CA ALA A 15 -6.21 -39.28 -18.82
C ALA A 15 -7.26 -38.17 -18.58
N SER A 16 -8.50 -38.53 -18.23
CA SER A 16 -9.59 -37.58 -17.97
C SER A 16 -9.52 -36.93 -16.58
N PHE A 17 -8.78 -37.51 -15.64
CA PHE A 17 -8.63 -36.94 -14.28
C PHE A 17 -7.57 -35.83 -14.20
N ASN A 18 -6.64 -35.75 -15.17
CA ASN A 18 -5.63 -34.69 -15.26
C ASN A 18 -6.11 -33.48 -16.09
N ALA A 19 -7.29 -33.54 -16.69
CA ALA A 19 -7.87 -32.45 -17.49
C ALA A 19 -8.76 -31.48 -16.67
N LEU A 20 -8.92 -31.72 -15.36
CA LEU A 20 -9.74 -30.91 -14.45
C LEU A 20 -8.89 -30.26 -13.33
N ALA A 21 -7.69 -29.80 -13.68
CA ALA A 21 -6.81 -29.03 -12.80
C ALA A 21 -6.09 -27.91 -13.57
N ALA A 22 -6.79 -27.30 -14.53
CA ALA A 22 -6.41 -26.02 -15.11
C ALA A 22 -7.41 -24.98 -14.59
N ASP A 23 -7.29 -24.66 -13.30
CA ASP A 23 -7.84 -23.45 -12.74
C ASP A 23 -6.84 -22.33 -13.05
N ASP A 24 -6.78 -21.96 -14.33
CA ASP A 24 -6.28 -20.66 -14.76
C ASP A 24 -7.35 -19.65 -14.34
N GLU A 25 -7.35 -19.30 -13.05
CA GLU A 25 -7.76 -17.96 -12.63
C GLU A 25 -6.73 -16.98 -13.17
N GLU A 26 -6.80 -16.75 -14.48
CA GLU A 26 -6.31 -15.55 -15.13
C GLU A 26 -7.23 -14.41 -14.68
N ALA A 27 -7.12 -14.07 -13.39
CA ALA A 27 -7.58 -12.81 -12.87
C ALA A 27 -6.94 -11.73 -13.74
N GLU A 28 -7.75 -11.11 -14.61
CA GLU A 28 -7.40 -9.93 -15.39
C GLU A 28 -6.65 -8.98 -14.48
N LYS A 29 -5.32 -9.00 -14.57
CA LYS A 29 -4.47 -8.04 -13.88
C LYS A 29 -4.71 -6.73 -14.61
N ALA A 30 -5.63 -5.94 -14.07
CA ALA A 30 -5.79 -4.55 -14.44
C ALA A 30 -4.39 -3.93 -14.64
N PRO A 31 -4.17 -3.18 -15.73
CA PRO A 31 -2.85 -2.71 -16.10
C PRO A 31 -2.23 -1.98 -14.91
N LYS A 32 -1.06 -2.46 -14.46
CA LYS A 32 -0.35 -1.84 -13.35
C LYS A 32 0.16 -0.48 -13.80
N LEU A 33 -0.59 0.57 -13.47
CA LEU A 33 -0.18 1.95 -13.67
C LEU A 33 1.22 2.20 -13.06
N PRO A 34 2.05 3.06 -13.67
CA PRO A 34 3.41 3.30 -13.20
C PRO A 34 3.43 3.89 -11.79
N ALA A 35 4.46 3.54 -11.01
CA ALA A 35 4.69 4.12 -9.69
C ALA A 35 5.17 5.58 -9.84
N VAL A 36 4.43 6.50 -9.24
CA VAL A 36 4.75 7.94 -9.21
C VAL A 36 5.02 8.34 -7.77
N TYR A 37 6.06 9.14 -7.56
CA TYR A 37 6.46 9.60 -6.22
C TYR A 37 6.26 11.10 -6.12
N HIS A 38 5.42 11.52 -5.18
CA HIS A 38 5.14 12.91 -4.89
C HIS A 38 5.77 13.33 -3.56
N SER A 39 6.53 14.42 -3.57
CA SER A 39 7.22 14.93 -2.38
C SER A 39 6.35 15.93 -1.63
N LEU A 40 6.08 15.68 -0.36
CA LEU A 40 5.39 16.64 0.51
C LEU A 40 6.38 17.73 0.93
N SER A 41 6.46 18.78 0.11
CA SER A 41 7.35 19.92 0.31
C SER A 41 6.59 21.14 0.86
N PRO A 42 7.21 21.96 1.72
CA PRO A 42 8.56 21.83 2.29
C PRO A 42 8.67 20.74 3.38
N SER A 43 9.89 20.48 3.87
CA SER A 43 10.17 19.55 4.99
C SER A 43 9.20 19.80 6.15
N GLN A 44 8.72 18.71 6.76
CA GLN A 44 7.88 18.79 7.95
C GLN A 44 8.74 19.10 9.17
N VAL A 45 8.33 20.08 9.97
CA VAL A 45 8.98 20.43 11.25
C VAL A 45 7.91 20.58 12.31
N ALA A 46 7.99 19.75 13.36
CA ALA A 46 7.02 19.73 14.45
C ALA A 46 7.72 19.64 15.81
N ASN A 47 7.14 20.27 16.82
CA ASN A 47 7.53 20.02 18.21
C ASN A 47 6.97 18.68 18.66
N LEU A 48 7.75 17.89 19.38
CA LEU A 48 7.27 16.63 19.96
C LEU A 48 6.50 16.90 21.25
N GLN A 49 5.85 15.86 21.78
CA GLN A 49 5.13 15.95 23.05
C GLN A 49 6.05 16.39 24.21
N GLU A 50 7.34 16.08 24.15
CA GLU A 50 8.31 16.51 25.16
C GLU A 50 8.82 17.94 24.95
N HIS A 51 8.93 18.68 26.04
CA HIS A 51 9.44 20.05 26.04
C HIS A 51 10.85 20.15 25.42
N ARG A 52 11.06 21.14 24.55
CA ARG A 52 12.34 21.42 23.84
C ARG A 52 12.84 20.26 22.95
N LYS A 53 11.93 19.44 22.42
CA LYS A 53 12.25 18.43 21.41
C LYS A 53 11.42 18.71 20.15
N TYR A 54 12.06 18.55 19.00
CA TYR A 54 11.41 18.71 17.70
C TYR A 54 11.90 17.62 16.75
N ILE A 55 11.11 17.36 15.71
CA ILE A 55 11.44 16.48 14.60
C ILE A 55 11.42 17.30 13.31
N ARG A 56 12.37 16.99 12.42
CA ARG A 56 12.35 17.40 11.02
C ARG A 56 12.42 16.16 10.15
N CYS A 57 11.53 16.05 9.18
CA CYS A 57 11.55 14.96 8.20
C CYS A 57 11.09 15.42 6.81
N ASP A 58 11.59 14.73 5.80
CA ASP A 58 11.09 14.80 4.43
C ASP A 58 10.20 13.59 4.19
N VAL A 59 9.06 13.81 3.54
CA VAL A 59 8.04 12.79 3.34
C VAL A 59 7.74 12.70 1.85
N GLN A 60 7.68 11.47 1.34
CA GLN A 60 7.32 11.18 -0.04
C GLN A 60 6.20 10.15 -0.06
N LEU A 61 5.22 10.37 -0.93
CA LEU A 61 4.09 9.49 -1.15
C LEU A 61 4.24 8.79 -2.48
N MET A 62 4.10 7.48 -2.46
CA MET A 62 4.06 6.66 -3.67
C MET A 62 2.61 6.45 -4.05
N THR A 63 2.28 6.68 -5.32
CA THR A 63 0.97 6.39 -5.89
C THR A 63 1.14 5.71 -7.24
N LYS A 64 0.02 5.30 -7.84
CA LYS A 64 -0.02 4.69 -9.16
C LYS A 64 -0.72 5.62 -10.14
N GLY A 65 -0.02 5.98 -11.21
CA GLY A 65 -0.53 6.85 -12.27
C GLY A 65 -0.48 8.34 -11.93
N ASP A 66 -0.37 9.17 -12.98
CA ASP A 66 -0.20 10.62 -12.85
C ASP A 66 -1.46 11.33 -12.36
N GLU A 67 -2.66 10.77 -12.62
CA GLU A 67 -3.93 11.34 -12.16
C GLU A 67 -4.02 11.35 -10.63
N ASN A 68 -3.63 10.25 -9.99
CA ASN A 68 -3.59 10.16 -8.53
C ASN A 68 -2.52 11.09 -7.95
N ALA A 69 -1.36 11.21 -8.60
CA ALA A 69 -0.33 12.16 -8.18
C ALA A 69 -0.83 13.62 -8.25
N ALA A 70 -1.64 13.96 -9.27
CA ALA A 70 -2.25 15.29 -9.37
C ALA A 70 -3.26 15.56 -8.24
N LYS A 71 -4.06 14.57 -7.85
CA LYS A 71 -4.97 14.67 -6.69
C LYS A 71 -4.23 14.88 -5.38
N ILE A 72 -3.16 14.10 -5.15
CA ILE A 72 -2.30 14.28 -3.96
C ILE A 72 -1.75 15.71 -3.94
N LYS A 73 -1.21 16.18 -5.06
CA LYS A 73 -0.67 17.54 -5.19
C LYS A 73 -1.71 18.63 -4.91
N MET A 74 -2.96 18.43 -5.34
CA MET A 74 -4.06 19.36 -5.08
C MET A 74 -4.32 19.52 -3.57
N HIS A 75 -4.18 18.42 -2.82
CA HIS A 75 -4.47 18.37 -1.38
C HIS A 75 -3.21 18.41 -0.49
N ASP A 76 -2.06 18.79 -1.04
CA ASP A 76 -0.78 18.85 -0.31
C ASP A 76 -0.86 19.62 1.01
N ALA A 77 -1.64 20.71 1.06
CA ALA A 77 -1.79 21.48 2.28
C ALA A 77 -2.49 20.70 3.40
N ALA A 78 -3.53 19.93 3.07
CA ALA A 78 -4.27 19.11 4.03
C ALA A 78 -3.42 17.94 4.54
N LEU A 79 -2.70 17.26 3.64
CA LEU A 79 -1.79 16.17 3.99
C LEU A 79 -0.66 16.62 4.92
N ARG A 80 -0.07 17.78 4.66
CA ARG A 80 0.96 18.36 5.54
C ARG A 80 0.38 18.76 6.89
N HIS A 81 -0.84 19.29 6.94
CA HIS A 81 -1.50 19.61 8.21
C HIS A 81 -1.68 18.36 9.07
N GLU A 82 -2.15 17.26 8.47
CA GLU A 82 -2.29 15.97 9.18
C GLU A 82 -0.94 15.44 9.66
N MET A 83 0.11 15.49 8.83
CA MET A 83 1.47 15.11 9.26
C MET A 83 1.96 15.97 10.44
N LEU A 84 1.69 17.27 10.43
CA LEU A 84 2.07 18.18 11.51
C LEU A 84 1.43 17.76 12.85
N LEU A 85 0.14 17.43 12.83
CA LEU A 85 -0.59 16.96 14.01
C LEU A 85 -0.04 15.61 14.49
N LEU A 86 0.09 14.64 13.59
CA LEU A 86 0.58 13.30 13.92
C LEU A 86 1.99 13.33 14.51
N LEU A 87 2.90 14.13 13.94
CA LEU A 87 4.27 14.30 14.42
C LEU A 87 4.31 15.01 15.77
N GLY A 88 3.37 15.94 16.02
CA GLY A 88 3.22 16.64 17.28
C GLY A 88 2.94 15.72 18.47
N ASP A 89 2.16 14.66 18.23
CA ASP A 89 1.77 13.69 19.25
C ASP A 89 2.83 12.62 19.52
N GLN A 90 3.95 12.62 18.79
CA GLN A 90 4.99 11.60 18.95
C GLN A 90 5.87 11.86 20.18
N LYS A 91 6.32 10.75 20.78
CA LYS A 91 7.30 10.73 21.88
C LYS A 91 8.69 10.43 21.37
N ASN A 92 9.67 11.24 21.75
CA ASN A 92 11.08 11.08 21.38
C ASN A 92 11.66 9.70 21.70
N LYS A 93 11.19 9.02 22.77
CA LYS A 93 11.65 7.66 23.07
C LYS A 93 11.26 6.64 22.01
N GLU A 94 10.05 6.74 21.44
CA GLU A 94 9.55 5.81 20.42
C GLU A 94 10.32 6.02 19.10
N LEU A 95 10.55 7.28 18.72
CA LEU A 95 11.22 7.66 17.47
C LEU A 95 12.70 7.23 17.37
N LYS A 96 13.33 6.91 18.51
CA LYS A 96 14.72 6.43 18.56
C LYS A 96 14.86 4.95 18.22
N THR A 97 13.76 4.20 18.25
CA THR A 97 13.78 2.76 18.00
C THR A 97 13.33 2.45 16.57
N PRO A 98 13.87 1.39 15.92
CA PRO A 98 13.38 0.95 14.62
C PRO A 98 11.87 0.63 14.63
N SER A 99 11.41 -0.11 15.64
CA SER A 99 10.00 -0.47 15.80
C SER A 99 9.09 0.75 15.94
N GLY A 100 9.51 1.78 16.68
CA GLY A 100 8.74 3.03 16.81
C GLY A 100 8.69 3.83 15.51
N LYS A 101 9.75 3.81 14.69
CA LYS A 101 9.73 4.42 13.34
C LYS A 101 8.77 3.68 12.40
N GLU A 102 8.77 2.36 12.41
CA GLU A 102 7.82 1.56 11.62
C GLU A 102 6.38 1.80 12.06
N LYS A 103 6.14 1.91 13.38
CA LYS A 103 4.83 2.26 13.93
C LYS A 103 4.39 3.65 13.43
N LEU A 104 5.27 4.66 13.49
CA LEU A 104 4.99 5.99 12.97
C LEU A 104 4.67 5.94 11.47
N LEU A 105 5.43 5.20 10.66
CA LEU A 105 5.17 5.07 9.22
C LEU A 105 3.78 4.49 8.95
N LYS A 106 3.37 3.44 9.69
CA LYS A 106 2.03 2.84 9.56
C LYS A 106 0.93 3.82 9.97
N GLN A 107 1.14 4.58 11.05
CA GLN A 107 0.20 5.60 11.50
C GLN A 107 0.07 6.73 10.47
N ALA A 108 1.19 7.21 9.94
CA ALA A 108 1.24 8.26 8.93
C ALA A 108 0.50 7.84 7.65
N LEU A 109 0.80 6.64 7.12
CA LEU A 109 0.13 6.12 5.94
C LEU A 109 -1.39 6.05 6.15
N LYS A 110 -1.84 5.50 7.30
CA LYS A 110 -3.26 5.41 7.61
C LYS A 110 -3.93 6.79 7.72
N SER A 111 -3.32 7.72 8.45
CA SER A 111 -3.82 9.09 8.60
C SER A 111 -3.97 9.78 7.24
N LEU A 112 -2.97 9.68 6.37
CA LEU A 112 -3.00 10.32 5.07
C LEU A 112 -4.01 9.68 4.11
N GLN A 113 -4.16 8.36 4.15
CA GLN A 113 -5.23 7.67 3.42
C GLN A 113 -6.62 8.15 3.87
N GLN A 114 -6.84 8.32 5.17
CA GLN A 114 -8.11 8.82 5.70
C GLN A 114 -8.41 10.26 5.25
N VAL A 115 -7.39 11.12 5.22
CA VAL A 115 -7.54 12.50 4.71
C VAL A 115 -7.92 12.50 3.23
N ILE A 116 -7.23 11.71 2.40
CA ILE A 116 -7.57 11.63 0.97
C ILE A 116 -8.94 11.00 0.75
N GLU A 117 -9.27 9.92 1.46
CA GLU A 117 -10.60 9.31 1.38
C GLU A 117 -11.71 10.30 1.74
N THR A 118 -11.46 11.19 2.72
CA THR A 118 -12.42 12.23 3.09
C THR A 118 -12.59 13.30 2.02
N LEU A 119 -11.53 13.63 1.27
CA LEU A 119 -11.53 14.72 0.28
C LEU A 119 -11.97 14.26 -1.12
N GLU A 120 -11.57 13.05 -1.52
CA GLU A 120 -11.78 12.49 -2.88
C GLU A 120 -12.74 11.30 -2.89
N GLY A 121 -13.04 10.69 -1.74
CA GLY A 121 -13.87 9.49 -1.64
C GLY A 121 -13.17 8.17 -1.94
N ASP A 122 -11.85 8.19 -2.18
CA ASP A 122 -11.06 7.00 -2.55
C ASP A 122 -9.73 6.94 -1.77
N LYS A 123 -9.56 5.87 -0.99
CA LYS A 123 -8.35 5.62 -0.20
C LYS A 123 -7.20 5.02 -1.00
N GLU A 124 -7.44 4.46 -2.19
CA GLU A 124 -6.42 3.75 -3.00
C GLU A 124 -5.51 4.71 -3.78
N ILE A 125 -5.71 6.02 -3.61
CA ILE A 125 -4.86 7.07 -4.14
C ILE A 125 -3.46 7.04 -3.49
N ILE A 126 -3.32 6.58 -2.24
CA ILE A 126 -2.02 6.48 -1.53
C ILE A 126 -1.83 5.08 -0.93
#